data_AF-A0A9W8C8H3-F1
#
_entry.id   AF-A0A9W8C8H3-F1
#
_cell.length_a   1.000
_cell.length_b   1.000
_cell.length_c   1.000
_cell.angle_alpha   90.00
_cell.angle_beta   90.00
_cell.angle_gamma   90.00
#
_symmetry.space_group_name_H-M   'P 1'
#
loop_
_entity.id
_entity.type
_entity.pdbx_description
1 polymer ?
#
loop_
_entity_poly.entity_id
_entity_poly.type
_entity_poly.pdbx_seq_one_letter_code
_entity_poly.pdbx_strand_id
1 'polypeptide(L)'
;QGRGASCSASFTLLAHSMAPEVRPLEPPRLALGQDEEVLSALPPAVKETITQARAPGTTRLYAFKWRLFSSWCSSRGEDLRRILIGLVLSFLQERLENNLSPSTLKVYVATIAAHHNLVEVVQEAWAGKNVYVLLSKIGPYKIFFADISKTAPQKELESEVINAYMCLLVRRFNAQSKEQAFQIDSFEMTDIWNGKNSKLKVDPRLYRYLISIVNDHYHWTVVVMLPSQRNALFLDPLGESSAKLKQCENATTAFMRQKGCNFSRWSCDTLPHPKQQDGTSCGVFALKFAECVLREETIVFRNTPEGVEELRKAIAVTLLQNSDDLSQLCHLCGEESGDINWSNDSSSSAFSSTAS
;
A
#
# COMPACT_ATOMS: atom_id res chain seq x y z
N GLN A 1 -52.47 -40.32 -53.06
CA GLN A 1 -52.14 -41.67 -53.56
C GLN A 1 -50.62 -41.74 -53.57
N GLY A 2 -49.88 -42.56 -52.82
CA GLY A 2 -50.18 -43.84 -52.24
C GLY A 2 -49.29 -44.91 -52.90
N ARG A 3 -48.15 -45.23 -52.25
CA ARG A 3 -47.34 -46.49 -52.32
C ARG A 3 -46.50 -46.70 -53.61
N GLY A 4 -45.28 -47.24 -53.55
CA GLY A 4 -44.48 -47.73 -52.43
C GLY A 4 -43.23 -48.52 -52.88
N ALA A 5 -42.43 -48.93 -51.89
CA ALA A 5 -41.46 -50.04 -51.85
C ALA A 5 -40.19 -49.95 -52.73
N SER A 6 -39.01 -50.48 -52.39
CA SER A 6 -38.39 -51.09 -51.19
C SER A 6 -37.10 -51.80 -51.67
N CYS A 7 -35.94 -51.56 -51.06
CA CYS A 7 -34.83 -52.52 -50.76
C CYS A 7 -33.58 -51.72 -50.33
N SER A 8 -33.10 -51.73 -49.06
CA SER A 8 -32.37 -52.79 -48.31
C SER A 8 -31.02 -53.14 -48.96
N ALA A 9 -29.83 -53.18 -48.34
CA ALA A 9 -29.26 -52.97 -46.99
C ALA A 9 -27.71 -52.84 -47.23
N SER A 10 -26.87 -52.26 -46.37
CA SER A 10 -26.43 -52.87 -45.10
C SER A 10 -25.66 -51.87 -44.24
N PHE A 11 -26.01 -51.90 -42.95
CA PHE A 11 -25.25 -51.37 -41.83
C PHE A 11 -24.15 -52.36 -41.44
N THR A 12 -22.95 -51.87 -41.12
CA THR A 12 -22.09 -52.51 -40.12
C THR A 12 -21.53 -51.43 -39.20
N LEU A 13 -22.03 -51.45 -37.96
CA LEU A 13 -21.47 -50.76 -36.81
C LEU A 13 -20.18 -51.46 -36.38
N LEU A 14 -19.10 -50.71 -36.21
CA LEU A 14 -18.05 -51.05 -35.25
C LEU A 14 -17.50 -49.75 -34.68
N ALA A 15 -17.97 -49.44 -33.48
CA ALA A 15 -17.43 -48.40 -32.63
C ALA A 15 -15.96 -48.69 -32.33
N HIS A 16 -15.07 -47.76 -32.64
CA HIS A 16 -13.79 -47.60 -31.94
C HIS A 16 -13.54 -46.11 -31.71
N SER A 17 -13.58 -45.76 -30.43
CA SER A 17 -13.13 -44.51 -29.83
C SER A 17 -11.66 -44.26 -30.16
N MET A 18 -11.36 -43.20 -30.92
CA MET A 18 -10.03 -42.58 -30.99
C MET A 18 -10.23 -41.09 -31.36
N ALA A 19 -10.65 -40.27 -30.40
CA ALA A 19 -10.45 -38.84 -30.51
C ALA A 19 -8.93 -38.57 -30.46
N PRO A 20 -8.35 -37.79 -31.39
CA PRO A 20 -6.95 -37.42 -31.29
C PRO A 20 -6.73 -36.43 -30.13
N GLU A 21 -5.89 -36.89 -29.20
CA GLU A 21 -5.00 -36.18 -28.28
C GLU A 21 -5.32 -34.72 -27.88
N VAL A 22 -5.86 -34.57 -26.66
CA VAL A 22 -5.85 -33.29 -25.94
C VAL A 22 -4.51 -33.16 -25.22
N ARG A 23 -3.66 -32.19 -25.65
CA ARG A 23 -2.83 -31.27 -24.83
C ARG A 23 -1.81 -30.50 -25.70
N PRO A 24 -1.27 -29.34 -25.26
CA PRO A 24 -1.21 -28.84 -23.89
C PRO A 24 -1.91 -27.50 -23.61
N LEU A 25 -2.45 -27.42 -22.40
CA LEU A 25 -2.65 -26.17 -21.67
C LEU A 25 -1.29 -25.50 -21.44
N GLU A 26 -1.06 -24.34 -22.04
CA GLU A 26 -0.09 -23.34 -21.57
C GLU A 26 -0.66 -21.95 -21.88
N PRO A 27 -0.77 -21.08 -20.85
CA PRO A 27 0.40 -20.28 -20.52
C PRO A 27 0.80 -20.42 -19.05
N PRO A 28 2.05 -20.81 -18.75
CA PRO A 28 2.64 -20.55 -17.46
C PRO A 28 3.24 -19.14 -17.44
N ARG A 29 2.87 -18.42 -16.38
CA ARG A 29 3.79 -17.71 -15.47
C ARG A 29 4.67 -16.61 -16.08
N LEU A 30 4.32 -15.36 -15.75
CA LEU A 30 5.31 -14.34 -15.43
C LEU A 30 5.45 -14.30 -13.91
N ALA A 31 6.38 -15.10 -13.38
CA ALA A 31 6.98 -14.84 -12.08
C ALA A 31 7.96 -13.69 -12.31
N LEU A 32 7.70 -12.50 -11.73
CA LEU A 32 8.68 -11.41 -11.77
C LEU A 32 9.82 -11.76 -10.80
N GLY A 33 10.72 -12.64 -11.22
CA GLY A 33 11.81 -13.08 -10.35
C GLY A 33 13.08 -13.49 -11.08
N GLN A 34 13.08 -13.60 -12.42
CA GLN A 34 14.28 -13.98 -13.17
C GLN A 34 14.51 -13.20 -14.48
N ASP A 35 13.78 -12.12 -14.73
CA ASP A 35 13.64 -11.60 -16.09
C ASP A 35 13.98 -10.10 -16.24
N GLU A 36 14.98 -9.54 -15.56
CA GLU A 36 15.40 -8.17 -15.92
C GLU A 36 16.02 -8.10 -17.32
N GLU A 37 16.78 -9.13 -17.71
CA GLU A 37 17.39 -9.22 -19.03
C GLU A 37 16.35 -9.51 -20.12
N VAL A 38 15.34 -10.33 -19.81
CA VAL A 38 14.23 -10.65 -20.73
C VAL A 38 13.26 -9.50 -20.84
N LEU A 39 12.84 -8.87 -19.73
CA LEU A 39 11.94 -7.73 -19.76
C LEU A 39 12.61 -6.52 -20.41
N SER A 40 13.88 -6.23 -20.15
CA SER A 40 14.57 -5.09 -20.80
C SER A 40 14.60 -5.22 -22.33
N ALA A 41 14.73 -6.45 -22.86
CA ALA A 41 14.71 -6.77 -24.29
C ALA A 41 13.31 -6.71 -24.95
N LEU A 42 12.21 -6.59 -24.19
CA LEU A 42 10.87 -6.53 -24.77
C LEU A 42 10.56 -5.17 -25.40
N PRO A 43 9.82 -5.15 -26.53
CA PRO A 43 9.31 -3.92 -27.13
C PRO A 43 8.46 -3.10 -26.13
N PRO A 44 8.54 -1.77 -26.15
CA PRO A 44 7.77 -0.90 -25.24
C PRO A 44 6.27 -1.19 -25.22
N ALA A 45 5.66 -1.45 -26.38
CA ALA A 45 4.23 -1.78 -26.51
C ALA A 45 3.85 -3.10 -25.81
N VAL A 46 4.77 -4.06 -25.73
CA VAL A 46 4.54 -5.35 -25.05
C VAL A 46 4.61 -5.16 -23.53
N LYS A 47 5.57 -4.36 -23.05
CA LYS A 47 5.66 -3.96 -21.63
C LYS A 47 4.39 -3.24 -21.20
N GLU A 48 3.93 -2.30 -22.02
CA GLU A 48 2.71 -1.54 -21.81
C GLU A 48 1.47 -2.45 -21.76
N THR A 49 1.34 -3.40 -22.69
CA THR A 49 0.23 -4.38 -22.70
C THR A 49 0.22 -5.26 -21.44
N ILE A 50 1.39 -5.72 -20.99
CA ILE A 50 1.53 -6.55 -19.78
C ILE A 50 1.13 -5.76 -18.53
N THR A 51 1.54 -4.49 -18.45
CA THR A 51 1.14 -3.59 -17.36
C THR A 51 -0.38 -3.32 -17.39
N GLN A 52 -0.93 -3.00 -18.57
CA GLN A 52 -2.34 -2.67 -18.77
C GLN A 52 -3.28 -3.85 -18.53
N ALA A 53 -2.79 -5.10 -18.63
CA ALA A 53 -3.61 -6.29 -18.40
C ALA A 53 -4.08 -6.47 -16.93
N ARG A 54 -3.54 -5.71 -15.95
CA ARG A 54 -3.93 -5.78 -14.54
C ARG A 54 -5.11 -4.87 -14.22
N ALA A 55 -6.32 -5.29 -14.62
CA ALA A 55 -7.55 -4.54 -14.34
C ALA A 55 -7.79 -4.29 -12.82
N PRO A 56 -8.26 -3.11 -12.38
CA PRO A 56 -8.50 -2.76 -10.97
C PRO A 56 -9.41 -3.72 -10.18
N GLY A 57 -10.34 -4.39 -10.86
CA GLY A 57 -11.18 -5.43 -10.27
C GLY A 57 -10.40 -6.66 -9.79
N THR A 58 -9.31 -7.00 -10.49
CA THR A 58 -8.42 -8.11 -10.15
C THR A 58 -7.62 -7.81 -8.89
N THR A 59 -7.16 -6.57 -8.70
CA THR A 59 -6.42 -6.13 -7.50
C THR A 59 -7.27 -6.24 -6.23
N ARG A 60 -8.53 -5.78 -6.27
CA ARG A 60 -9.46 -5.89 -5.13
C ARG A 60 -9.77 -7.35 -4.78
N LEU A 61 -9.95 -8.19 -5.80
CA LEU A 61 -10.20 -9.61 -5.63
C LEU A 61 -8.99 -10.31 -4.99
N TYR A 62 -7.76 -9.99 -5.45
CA TYR A 62 -6.54 -10.56 -4.90
C TYR A 62 -6.33 -10.11 -3.46
N ALA A 63 -6.51 -8.83 -3.15
CA ALA A 63 -6.41 -8.32 -1.79
C ALA A 63 -7.39 -9.02 -0.82
N PHE A 64 -8.64 -9.24 -1.24
CA PHE A 64 -9.63 -9.98 -0.44
C PHE A 64 -9.22 -11.44 -0.23
N LYS A 65 -8.81 -12.13 -1.30
CA LYS A 65 -8.41 -13.55 -1.24
C LYS A 65 -7.13 -13.74 -0.40
N TRP A 66 -6.21 -12.79 -0.46
CA TRP A 66 -5.02 -12.78 0.39
C TRP A 66 -5.37 -12.61 1.86
N ARG A 67 -6.29 -11.72 2.22
CA ARG A 67 -6.73 -11.56 3.62
C ARG A 67 -7.29 -12.87 4.19
N LEU A 68 -8.07 -13.60 3.40
CA LEU A 68 -8.61 -14.91 3.81
C LEU A 68 -7.50 -15.95 4.02
N PHE A 69 -6.48 -15.95 3.15
CA PHE A 69 -5.31 -16.81 3.33
C PHE A 69 -4.48 -16.40 4.56
N SER A 70 -4.21 -15.10 4.72
CA SER A 70 -3.43 -14.55 5.84
C SER A 70 -4.09 -14.83 7.17
N SER A 71 -5.40 -14.58 7.27
CA SER A 71 -6.19 -14.88 8.47
C SER A 71 -6.19 -16.38 8.79
N TRP A 72 -6.26 -17.23 7.76
CA TRP A 72 -6.17 -18.68 7.93
C TRP A 72 -4.78 -19.10 8.47
N CYS A 73 -3.69 -18.55 7.93
CA CYS A 73 -2.34 -18.80 8.44
C CYS A 73 -2.20 -18.33 9.90
N SER A 74 -2.65 -17.11 10.21
CA SER A 74 -2.59 -16.56 11.57
C SER A 74 -3.37 -17.40 12.57
N SER A 75 -4.53 -17.93 12.19
CA SER A 75 -5.33 -18.81 13.05
C SER A 75 -4.64 -20.14 13.41
N ARG A 76 -3.62 -20.52 12.63
CA ARG A 76 -2.82 -21.75 12.81
C ARG A 76 -1.42 -21.48 13.38
N GLY A 77 -1.10 -20.22 13.70
CA GLY A 77 0.21 -19.83 14.20
C GLY A 77 1.33 -19.85 13.15
N GLU A 78 0.97 -19.84 11.87
CA GLU A 78 1.92 -19.97 10.75
C GLU A 78 2.47 -18.60 10.32
N ASP A 79 3.78 -18.52 10.07
CA ASP A 79 4.47 -17.29 9.67
C ASP A 79 4.43 -17.06 8.16
N LEU A 80 3.81 -15.96 7.75
CA LEU A 80 3.71 -15.52 6.34
C LEU A 80 5.06 -15.16 5.71
N ARG A 81 6.15 -15.08 6.48
CA ARG A 81 7.52 -14.90 5.96
C ARG A 81 8.13 -16.19 5.40
N ARG A 82 7.56 -17.36 5.72
CA ARG A 82 8.03 -18.69 5.30
C ARG A 82 6.88 -19.47 4.69
N ILE A 83 6.24 -18.90 3.67
CA ILE A 83 5.16 -19.59 2.95
C ILE A 83 5.77 -20.78 2.19
N LEU A 84 5.79 -21.93 2.85
CA LEU A 84 6.16 -23.19 2.24
C LEU A 84 5.04 -23.62 1.29
N ILE A 85 5.41 -24.27 0.20
CA ILE A 85 4.44 -24.84 -0.75
C ILE A 85 3.44 -25.76 -0.03
N GLY A 86 3.88 -26.50 1.00
CA GLY A 86 3.01 -27.35 1.81
C GLY A 86 1.90 -26.59 2.55
N LEU A 87 2.17 -25.37 3.02
CA LEU A 87 1.17 -24.53 3.69
C LEU A 87 0.11 -24.03 2.70
N VAL A 88 0.55 -23.61 1.51
CA VAL A 88 -0.34 -23.19 0.42
C VAL A 88 -1.22 -24.36 -0.02
N LEU A 89 -0.63 -25.54 -0.23
CA LEU A 89 -1.38 -26.74 -0.61
C LEU A 89 -2.40 -27.14 0.45
N SER A 90 -2.05 -27.05 1.74
CA SER A 90 -2.96 -27.34 2.85
C SER A 90 -4.16 -26.39 2.88
N PHE A 91 -3.92 -25.10 2.66
CA PHE A 91 -4.99 -24.11 2.53
C PHE A 91 -5.90 -24.41 1.34
N LEU A 92 -5.33 -24.67 0.17
CA LEU A 92 -6.11 -24.95 -1.04
C LEU A 92 -6.93 -26.24 -0.91
N GLN A 93 -6.37 -27.26 -0.27
CA GLN A 93 -7.04 -28.52 0.03
C GLN A 93 -8.25 -28.31 0.95
N GLU A 94 -8.11 -27.54 2.04
CA GLU A 94 -9.23 -27.22 2.93
C GLU A 94 -10.33 -26.42 2.20
N ARG A 95 -9.94 -25.50 1.29
CA ARG A 95 -10.92 -24.75 0.49
C ARG A 95 -11.66 -25.66 -0.49
N LEU A 96 -10.97 -26.61 -1.11
CA LEU A 96 -11.58 -27.62 -1.98
C LEU A 96 -12.57 -28.51 -1.21
N GLU A 97 -12.20 -28.96 -0.02
CA GLU A 97 -13.07 -29.77 0.87
C GLU A 97 -14.31 -29.00 1.32
N ASN A 98 -14.21 -27.68 1.46
CA ASN A 98 -15.34 -26.79 1.71
C ASN A 98 -16.14 -26.41 0.44
N ASN A 99 -16.04 -27.22 -0.62
CA ASN A 99 -16.77 -27.08 -1.88
C ASN A 99 -16.51 -25.77 -2.64
N LEU A 100 -15.37 -25.11 -2.45
CA LEU A 100 -14.98 -24.00 -3.33
C LEU A 100 -14.62 -24.52 -4.72
N SER A 101 -15.10 -23.82 -5.75
CA SER A 101 -14.86 -24.22 -7.13
C SER A 101 -13.37 -24.20 -7.48
N PRO A 102 -12.90 -25.12 -8.36
CA PRO A 102 -11.52 -25.09 -8.85
C PRO A 102 -11.14 -23.76 -9.52
N SER A 103 -12.09 -23.05 -10.13
CA SER A 103 -11.88 -21.70 -10.66
C SER A 103 -11.55 -20.68 -9.56
N THR A 104 -12.18 -20.77 -8.39
CA THR A 104 -11.88 -19.92 -7.24
C THR A 104 -10.52 -20.26 -6.62
N LEU A 105 -10.15 -21.54 -6.61
CA LEU A 105 -8.82 -21.98 -6.14
C LEU A 105 -7.69 -21.43 -7.02
N LYS A 106 -7.87 -21.36 -8.35
CA LYS A 106 -6.92 -20.72 -9.26
C LYS A 106 -6.67 -19.25 -8.90
N VAL A 107 -7.73 -18.52 -8.51
CA VAL A 107 -7.60 -17.13 -8.04
C VAL A 107 -6.79 -17.04 -6.75
N TYR A 108 -6.97 -17.97 -5.80
CA TYR A 108 -6.13 -18.04 -4.60
C TYR A 108 -4.66 -18.31 -4.94
N VAL A 109 -4.37 -19.26 -5.83
CA VAL A 109 -2.99 -19.53 -6.29
C VAL A 109 -2.36 -18.30 -6.92
N ALA A 110 -3.06 -17.65 -7.85
CA ALA A 110 -2.57 -16.45 -8.52
C ALA A 110 -2.36 -15.28 -7.54
N THR A 111 -3.26 -15.15 -6.56
CA THR A 111 -3.13 -14.17 -5.48
C THR A 111 -1.88 -14.44 -4.65
N ILE A 112 -1.68 -15.68 -4.17
CA ILE A 112 -0.55 -16.05 -3.33
C ILE A 112 0.77 -15.84 -4.10
N ALA A 113 0.82 -16.23 -5.37
CA ALA A 113 1.97 -16.00 -6.23
C ALA A 113 2.27 -14.49 -6.42
N ALA A 114 1.24 -13.67 -6.67
CA ALA A 114 1.40 -12.23 -6.77
C ALA A 114 1.90 -11.60 -5.46
N HIS A 115 1.46 -12.10 -4.31
CA HIS A 115 1.91 -11.61 -3.00
C HIS A 115 3.34 -12.03 -2.66
N HIS A 116 3.73 -13.26 -3.02
CA HIS A 116 5.12 -13.72 -2.94
C HIS A 116 6.03 -12.80 -3.75
N ASN A 117 5.58 -12.41 -4.93
CA ASN A 117 6.32 -11.51 -5.79
C ASN A 117 6.55 -10.13 -5.17
N LEU A 118 5.56 -9.56 -4.48
CA LEU A 118 5.74 -8.29 -3.78
C LEU A 118 6.76 -8.40 -2.63
N VAL A 119 6.79 -9.55 -1.96
CA VAL A 119 7.79 -9.82 -0.92
C VAL A 119 9.20 -9.89 -1.52
N GLU A 120 9.37 -10.52 -2.68
CA GLU A 120 10.64 -10.54 -3.42
C GLU A 120 11.05 -9.12 -3.81
N VAL A 121 10.15 -8.30 -4.36
CA VAL A 121 10.43 -6.88 -4.71
C VAL A 121 10.91 -6.09 -3.49
N VAL A 122 10.28 -6.25 -2.33
CA VAL A 122 10.73 -5.60 -1.08
C VAL A 122 12.12 -6.10 -0.67
N GLN A 123 12.39 -7.40 -0.79
CA GLN A 123 13.69 -7.96 -0.46
C GLN A 123 14.79 -7.48 -1.41
N GLU A 124 14.52 -7.38 -2.71
CA GLU A 124 15.45 -6.79 -3.69
C GLU A 124 15.74 -5.33 -3.35
N ALA A 125 14.70 -4.56 -3.00
CA ALA A 125 14.86 -3.17 -2.60
C ALA A 125 15.69 -3.00 -1.33
N TRP A 126 15.52 -3.89 -0.36
CA TRP A 126 16.30 -3.90 0.88
C TRP A 126 17.73 -4.40 0.67
N ALA A 127 17.96 -5.28 -0.30
CA ALA A 127 19.29 -5.74 -0.69
C ALA A 127 20.12 -4.66 -1.41
N GLY A 128 19.54 -3.47 -1.66
CA GLY A 128 20.25 -2.33 -2.26
C GLY A 128 20.32 -2.40 -3.79
N LYS A 129 19.46 -3.19 -4.44
CA LYS A 129 19.25 -3.10 -5.89
C LYS A 129 18.88 -1.65 -6.21
N ASN A 130 19.46 -1.07 -7.26
CA ASN A 130 19.21 0.32 -7.62
C ASN A 130 18.45 0.38 -8.94
N VAL A 131 17.13 0.34 -8.85
CA VAL A 131 16.22 0.46 -9.99
C VAL A 131 15.39 1.70 -9.74
N TYR A 132 15.41 2.67 -10.64
CA TYR A 132 14.53 3.84 -10.52
C TYR A 132 13.22 3.59 -11.26
N VAL A 133 12.27 2.97 -10.57
CA VAL A 133 10.97 2.59 -11.15
C VAL A 133 9.83 2.88 -10.16
N LEU A 134 8.73 3.40 -10.69
CA LEU A 134 7.46 3.56 -9.98
C LEU A 134 6.87 2.18 -9.71
N LEU A 135 6.72 1.83 -8.42
CA LEU A 135 6.19 0.54 -7.99
C LEU A 135 4.71 0.60 -7.57
N SER A 136 4.28 1.74 -7.03
CA SER A 136 2.92 1.92 -6.55
C SER A 136 2.51 3.40 -6.58
N LYS A 137 1.21 3.66 -6.62
CA LYS A 137 0.62 4.99 -6.43
C LYS A 137 -0.51 4.90 -5.42
N ILE A 138 -0.58 5.83 -4.46
CA ILE A 138 -1.66 5.90 -3.49
C ILE A 138 -2.16 7.33 -3.44
N GLY A 139 -3.30 7.59 -4.10
CA GLY A 139 -3.82 8.94 -4.26
C GLY A 139 -2.80 9.83 -4.97
N PRO A 140 -2.35 10.93 -4.35
CA PRO A 140 -1.34 11.81 -4.93
C PRO A 140 0.09 11.24 -4.82
N TYR A 141 0.30 10.23 -3.97
CA TYR A 141 1.65 9.79 -3.59
C TYR A 141 2.17 8.73 -4.56
N LYS A 142 3.37 8.96 -5.10
CA LYS A 142 4.05 8.08 -6.06
C LYS A 142 5.17 7.34 -5.33
N ILE A 143 5.05 6.02 -5.19
CA ILE A 143 6.00 5.18 -4.44
C ILE A 143 6.95 4.53 -5.43
N PHE A 144 8.17 5.04 -5.47
CA PHE A 144 9.26 4.49 -6.23
C PHE A 144 9.97 3.38 -5.45
N PHE A 145 10.75 2.61 -6.19
CA PHE A 145 11.64 1.60 -5.62
C PHE A 145 12.55 2.17 -4.52
N ALA A 146 13.08 3.38 -4.71
CA ALA A 146 13.91 4.07 -3.72
C ALA A 146 13.17 4.32 -2.39
N ASP A 147 11.86 4.63 -2.44
CA ASP A 147 11.04 4.80 -1.24
C ASP A 147 10.85 3.47 -0.50
N ILE A 148 10.66 2.38 -1.25
CA ILE A 148 10.60 1.03 -0.65
C ILE A 148 11.94 0.64 -0.02
N SER A 149 13.08 0.97 -0.63
CA SER A 149 14.40 0.74 -0.03
C SER A 149 14.55 1.46 1.33
N LYS A 150 13.89 2.60 1.55
CA LYS A 150 13.90 3.35 2.82
C LYS A 150 13.06 2.70 3.92
N THR A 151 12.25 1.69 3.59
CA THR A 151 11.56 0.88 4.61
C THR A 151 12.48 -0.17 5.26
N ALA A 152 13.68 -0.41 4.72
CA ALA A 152 14.61 -1.42 5.24
C ALA A 152 15.02 -1.18 6.71
N PRO A 153 15.49 -2.21 7.43
CA PRO A 153 16.05 -2.05 8.77
C PRO A 153 17.15 -0.97 8.81
N GLN A 154 17.24 -0.23 9.92
CA GLN A 154 18.22 0.84 10.13
C GLN A 154 18.11 2.01 9.13
N LYS A 155 16.97 2.17 8.46
CA LYS A 155 16.65 3.33 7.61
C LYS A 155 15.46 4.09 8.20
N GLU A 156 15.53 5.42 8.12
CA GLU A 156 14.38 6.28 8.42
C GLU A 156 13.38 6.24 7.27
N LEU A 157 12.09 6.25 7.60
CA LEU A 157 11.04 6.35 6.60
C LEU A 157 11.01 7.75 6.01
N GLU A 158 10.82 7.82 4.69
CA GLU A 158 10.60 9.08 3.97
C GLU A 158 9.16 9.58 4.15
N SER A 159 8.98 10.89 3.98
CA SER A 159 7.66 11.53 4.06
C SER A 159 6.64 10.94 3.08
N GLU A 160 7.08 10.57 1.87
CA GLU A 160 6.22 9.96 0.84
C GLU A 160 5.63 8.62 1.33
N VAL A 161 6.44 7.76 1.94
CA VAL A 161 6.02 6.48 2.54
C VAL A 161 5.02 6.72 3.66
N ILE A 162 5.28 7.70 4.53
CA ILE A 162 4.43 8.04 5.66
C ILE A 162 3.06 8.52 5.19
N ASN A 163 3.04 9.49 4.29
CA ASN A 163 1.80 10.11 3.83
C ASN A 163 0.95 9.14 2.99
N ALA A 164 1.58 8.32 2.15
CA ALA A 164 0.90 7.28 1.40
C ALA A 164 0.27 6.23 2.31
N TYR A 165 1.00 5.77 3.33
CA TYR A 165 0.46 4.77 4.26
C TYR A 165 -0.68 5.36 5.11
N MET A 166 -0.53 6.59 5.60
CA MET A 166 -1.60 7.31 6.30
C MET A 166 -2.87 7.46 5.44
N CYS A 167 -2.71 7.69 4.13
CA CYS A 167 -3.82 7.75 3.19
C CYS A 167 -4.58 6.41 3.14
N LEU A 168 -3.87 5.29 3.11
CA LEU A 168 -4.50 3.96 3.17
C LEU A 168 -5.24 3.72 4.49
N LEU A 169 -4.66 4.13 5.62
CA LEU A 169 -5.29 3.97 6.93
C LEU A 169 -6.61 4.77 7.02
N VAL A 170 -6.59 6.04 6.62
CA VAL A 170 -7.79 6.89 6.64
C VAL A 170 -8.83 6.41 5.63
N ARG A 171 -8.44 6.02 4.41
CA ARG A 171 -9.35 5.41 3.43
C ARG A 171 -10.03 4.16 3.99
N ARG A 172 -9.28 3.31 4.70
CA ARG A 172 -9.82 2.09 5.32
C ARG A 172 -10.81 2.41 6.44
N PHE A 173 -10.47 3.35 7.33
CA PHE A 173 -11.37 3.80 8.39
C PHE A 173 -12.68 4.34 7.80
N ASN A 174 -12.60 5.25 6.83
CA ASN A 174 -13.77 5.87 6.20
C ASN A 174 -14.66 4.89 5.43
N ALA A 175 -14.11 3.77 4.97
CA ALA A 175 -14.86 2.71 4.29
C ALA A 175 -15.56 1.75 5.26
N GLN A 176 -15.13 1.68 6.52
CA GLN A 176 -15.60 0.70 7.52
C GLN A 176 -16.40 1.36 8.65
N SER A 177 -16.22 2.66 8.87
CA SER A 177 -16.88 3.43 9.92
C SER A 177 -18.03 4.27 9.37
N LYS A 178 -19.00 4.59 10.26
CA LYS A 178 -20.03 5.61 9.99
C LYS A 178 -19.51 7.02 10.19
N GLU A 179 -18.44 7.17 10.95
CA GLU A 179 -17.74 8.44 11.15
C GLU A 179 -16.63 8.59 10.10
N GLN A 180 -16.05 9.80 10.01
CA GLN A 180 -14.98 10.09 9.05
C GLN A 180 -13.72 10.55 9.77
N ALA A 181 -12.58 10.15 9.23
CA ALA A 181 -11.27 10.68 9.56
C ALA A 181 -10.73 11.50 8.38
N PHE A 182 -9.94 12.51 8.69
CA PHE A 182 -9.23 13.33 7.71
C PHE A 182 -7.74 13.26 7.99
N GLN A 183 -6.96 12.90 6.97
CA GLN A 183 -5.51 12.99 7.03
C GLN A 183 -5.08 14.43 6.75
N ILE A 184 -4.29 15.01 7.65
CA ILE A 184 -3.47 16.18 7.32
C ILE A 184 -2.13 15.65 6.79
N ASP A 185 -1.62 16.25 5.71
CA ASP A 185 -0.30 15.88 5.17
C ASP A 185 0.82 16.24 6.16
N SER A 186 1.89 15.44 6.21
CA SER A 186 2.96 15.61 7.18
C SER A 186 3.63 16.99 7.13
N PHE A 187 3.77 17.58 5.93
CA PHE A 187 4.39 18.90 5.78
C PHE A 187 3.47 19.98 6.36
N GLU A 188 2.18 19.94 6.03
CA GLU A 188 1.19 20.88 6.56
C GLU A 188 1.01 20.73 8.08
N MET A 189 1.01 19.50 8.60
CA MET A 189 0.94 19.28 10.04
C MET A 189 2.20 19.77 10.76
N THR A 190 3.37 19.63 10.14
CA THR A 190 4.62 20.19 10.69
C THR A 190 4.59 21.72 10.70
N ASP A 191 4.00 22.34 9.69
CA ASP A 191 3.78 23.79 9.69
C ASP A 191 2.81 24.22 10.81
N ILE A 192 1.71 23.48 11.01
CA ILE A 192 0.77 23.69 12.13
C ILE A 192 1.48 23.52 13.48
N TRP A 193 2.27 22.47 13.63
CA TRP A 193 3.06 22.17 14.83
C TRP A 193 4.00 23.31 15.21
N ASN A 194 4.58 23.97 14.19
CA ASN A 194 5.45 25.13 14.34
C ASN A 194 4.68 26.46 14.45
N GLY A 195 3.36 26.42 14.59
CA GLY A 195 2.52 27.59 14.81
C GLY A 195 2.21 28.41 13.56
N LYS A 196 2.46 27.87 12.36
CA LYS A 196 2.08 28.54 11.11
C LYS A 196 0.57 28.40 10.86
N ASN A 197 0.02 29.41 10.19
CA ASN A 197 -1.38 29.39 9.78
C ASN A 197 -1.60 28.39 8.64
N SER A 198 -2.50 27.43 8.86
CA SER A 198 -2.84 26.42 7.87
C SER A 198 -3.73 26.99 6.77
N LYS A 199 -3.42 26.67 5.51
CA LYS A 199 -4.27 27.01 4.34
C LYS A 199 -5.33 25.96 4.02
N LEU A 200 -5.35 24.84 4.76
CA LEU A 200 -6.31 23.77 4.55
C LEU A 200 -7.75 24.26 4.67
N LYS A 201 -8.57 23.91 3.68
CA LYS A 201 -10.02 24.13 3.69
C LYS A 201 -10.70 22.88 4.24
N VAL A 202 -10.80 22.79 5.56
CA VAL A 202 -11.43 21.68 6.28
C VAL A 202 -12.34 22.24 7.36
N ASP A 203 -13.53 21.66 7.52
CA ASP A 203 -14.37 21.86 8.70
C ASP A 203 -14.10 20.70 9.68
N PRO A 204 -13.35 20.93 10.78
CA PRO A 204 -13.00 19.85 11.69
C PRO A 204 -14.21 19.15 12.30
N ARG A 205 -15.36 19.81 12.42
CA ARG A 205 -16.57 19.25 13.06
C ARG A 205 -17.18 18.09 12.28
N LEU A 206 -16.81 17.93 11.01
CA LEU A 206 -17.27 16.83 10.16
C LEU A 206 -16.52 15.52 10.40
N TYR A 207 -15.41 15.57 11.16
CA TYR A 207 -14.52 14.43 11.33
C TYR A 207 -14.41 14.06 12.80
N ARG A 208 -14.41 12.75 13.05
CA ARG A 208 -14.07 12.18 14.36
C ARG A 208 -12.59 12.39 14.67
N TYR A 209 -11.75 12.17 13.66
CA TYR A 209 -10.30 12.29 13.76
C TYR A 209 -9.77 13.22 12.66
N LEU A 210 -8.99 14.23 13.05
CA LEU A 210 -8.02 14.83 12.14
C LEU A 210 -6.66 14.29 12.58
N ILE A 211 -6.05 13.46 11.74
CA ILE A 211 -4.87 12.68 12.12
C ILE A 211 -3.72 12.96 11.18
N SER A 212 -2.51 13.07 11.73
CA SER A 212 -1.29 13.23 10.95
C SER A 212 -0.05 12.81 11.75
N ILE A 213 1.06 12.69 11.04
CA ILE A 213 2.39 12.52 11.59
C ILE A 213 3.18 13.82 11.37
N VAL A 214 3.84 14.30 12.41
CA VAL A 214 4.69 15.50 12.43
C VAL A 214 6.15 15.08 12.29
N ASN A 215 6.92 15.80 11.48
CA ASN A 215 8.38 15.73 11.51
C ASN A 215 8.93 16.90 12.32
N ASP A 216 9.54 16.63 13.45
CA ASP A 216 10.22 17.65 14.24
C ASP A 216 11.70 17.28 14.36
N HIS A 217 12.54 17.88 13.52
CA HIS A 217 13.98 17.62 13.47
C HIS A 217 14.33 16.14 13.25
N TYR A 218 13.81 15.53 12.18
CA TYR A 218 14.00 14.10 11.83
C TYR A 218 13.32 13.11 12.79
N HIS A 219 12.50 13.60 13.72
CA HIS A 219 11.74 12.76 14.62
C HIS A 219 10.25 12.75 14.25
N TRP A 220 9.73 11.57 13.94
CA TRP A 220 8.33 11.36 13.55
C TRP A 220 7.45 11.08 14.78
N THR A 221 6.42 11.90 14.98
CA THR A 221 5.44 11.77 16.09
C THR A 221 4.01 11.88 15.58
N VAL A 222 3.03 11.35 16.31
CA VAL A 222 1.62 11.38 15.88
C VAL A 222 0.85 12.47 16.60
N VAL A 223 0.04 13.21 15.85
CA VAL A 223 -0.97 14.11 16.39
C VAL A 223 -2.34 13.68 15.90
N VAL A 224 -3.28 13.52 16.84
CA VAL A 224 -4.68 13.20 16.55
C VAL A 224 -5.55 14.25 17.21
N MET A 225 -6.29 15.04 16.44
CA MET A 225 -7.30 15.95 16.98
C MET A 225 -8.66 15.26 17.00
N LEU A 226 -9.37 15.38 18.12
CA LEU A 226 -10.70 14.82 18.37
C LEU A 226 -11.70 15.96 18.64
N PRO A 227 -12.25 16.59 17.59
CA PRO A 227 -13.03 17.83 17.70
C PRO A 227 -14.24 17.70 18.63
N SER A 228 -14.96 16.57 18.55
CA SER A 228 -16.14 16.31 19.39
C SER A 228 -15.80 16.18 20.88
N GLN A 229 -14.60 15.70 21.19
CA GLN A 229 -14.10 15.52 22.56
C GLN A 229 -13.35 16.76 23.07
N ARG A 230 -13.07 17.74 22.21
CA ARG A 230 -12.28 18.93 22.52
C ARG A 230 -10.89 18.58 23.05
N ASN A 231 -10.29 17.57 22.43
CA ASN A 231 -9.03 17.00 22.87
C ASN A 231 -8.10 16.73 21.68
N ALA A 232 -6.81 16.68 21.96
CA ALA A 232 -5.81 16.10 21.08
C ALA A 232 -5.12 14.91 21.75
N LEU A 233 -4.57 14.01 20.95
CA LEU A 233 -3.60 13.00 21.38
C LEU A 233 -2.26 13.33 20.76
N PHE A 234 -1.21 13.24 21.56
CA PHE A 234 0.18 13.28 21.11
C PHE A 234 0.86 11.96 21.48
N LEU A 235 1.45 11.29 20.50
CA LEU A 235 2.13 10.02 20.70
C LEU A 235 3.55 10.11 20.13
N ASP A 236 4.54 9.89 20.99
CA ASP A 236 5.95 10.00 20.68
C ASP A 236 6.63 8.62 20.80
N PRO A 237 7.23 8.07 19.72
CA PRO A 237 7.95 6.79 19.81
C PRO A 237 9.03 6.72 20.91
N LEU A 238 9.60 7.84 21.35
CA LEU A 238 10.57 7.93 22.46
C LEU A 238 9.91 8.17 23.83
N GLY A 239 8.61 8.42 23.85
CA GLY A 239 7.81 8.82 25.00
C GLY A 239 7.69 10.33 25.14
N GLU A 240 6.55 10.77 25.67
CA GLU A 240 6.20 12.19 25.69
C GLU A 240 6.86 12.94 26.85
N SER A 241 7.27 14.17 26.56
CA SER A 241 7.60 15.16 27.60
C SER A 241 6.42 16.11 27.82
N SER A 242 6.34 16.69 29.02
CA SER A 242 5.35 17.72 29.34
C SER A 242 5.45 18.94 28.40
N ALA A 243 6.66 19.29 27.98
CA ALA A 243 6.89 20.37 27.02
C ALA A 243 6.28 20.06 25.65
N LYS A 244 6.46 18.82 25.14
CA LYS A 244 5.90 18.40 23.85
C LYS A 244 4.38 18.22 23.88
N LEU A 245 3.83 17.71 24.99
CA LEU A 245 2.38 17.70 25.21
C LEU A 245 1.79 19.11 25.16
N LYS A 246 2.45 20.07 25.83
CA LYS A 246 2.00 21.47 25.82
C LYS A 246 2.15 22.12 24.44
N GLN A 247 3.21 21.80 23.70
CA GLN A 247 3.38 22.23 22.32
C GLN A 247 2.23 21.73 21.44
N CYS A 248 1.89 20.44 21.54
CA CYS A 248 0.77 19.86 20.81
C CYS A 248 -0.55 20.54 21.17
N GLU A 249 -0.83 20.74 22.46
CA GLU A 249 -2.03 21.43 22.93
C GLU A 249 -2.14 22.83 22.32
N ASN A 250 -1.06 23.62 22.35
CA ASN A 250 -1.03 24.97 21.82
C ASN A 250 -1.26 24.99 20.29
N ALA A 251 -0.53 24.14 19.55
CA ALA A 251 -0.60 24.07 18.10
C ALA A 251 -1.99 23.63 17.61
N THR A 252 -2.54 22.56 18.22
CA THR A 252 -3.87 22.06 17.87
C THR A 252 -4.98 23.03 18.28
N THR A 253 -4.87 23.69 19.45
CA THR A 253 -5.82 24.76 19.85
C THR A 253 -5.82 25.90 18.84
N ALA A 254 -4.64 26.37 18.42
CA ALA A 254 -4.50 27.45 17.45
C ALA A 254 -5.12 27.07 16.09
N PHE A 255 -4.86 25.85 15.62
CA PHE A 255 -5.47 25.32 14.39
C PHE A 255 -6.99 25.26 14.49
N MET A 256 -7.54 24.68 15.56
CA MET A 256 -8.99 24.59 15.75
C MET A 256 -9.65 25.98 15.78
N ARG A 257 -9.04 26.93 16.48
CA ARG A 257 -9.48 28.34 16.48
C ARG A 257 -9.45 28.96 15.09
N GLN A 258 -8.40 28.72 14.32
CA GLN A 258 -8.27 29.18 12.94
C GLN A 258 -9.40 28.63 12.05
N LYS A 259 -9.84 27.39 12.26
CA LYS A 259 -10.96 26.77 11.52
C LYS A 259 -12.34 27.10 12.10
N GLY A 260 -12.45 28.13 12.96
CA GLY A 260 -13.71 28.59 13.54
C GLY A 260 -14.23 27.75 14.71
N CYS A 261 -13.43 26.83 15.24
CA CYS A 261 -13.77 26.01 16.40
C CYS A 261 -13.15 26.62 17.66
N ASN A 262 -13.87 27.56 18.29
CA ASN A 262 -13.43 28.20 19.54
C ASN A 262 -13.86 27.36 20.75
N PHE A 263 -13.00 26.46 21.20
CA PHE A 263 -13.23 25.69 22.43
C PHE A 263 -12.66 26.42 23.65
N SER A 264 -13.46 26.58 24.69
CA SER A 264 -13.02 27.19 25.96
C SER A 264 -12.11 26.28 26.79
N ARG A 265 -12.11 24.97 26.50
CA ARG A 265 -11.33 23.93 27.17
C ARG A 265 -10.89 22.93 26.11
N TRP A 266 -9.65 23.07 25.64
CA TRP A 266 -8.97 22.13 24.77
C TRP A 266 -7.79 21.55 25.53
N SER A 267 -7.62 20.23 25.49
CA SER A 267 -6.53 19.52 26.16
C SER A 267 -5.72 18.70 25.16
N CYS A 268 -4.58 18.18 25.62
CA CYS A 268 -3.79 17.23 24.89
C CYS A 268 -3.33 16.11 25.83
N ASP A 269 -3.73 14.88 25.51
CA ASP A 269 -3.40 13.68 26.26
C ASP A 269 -2.42 12.79 25.49
N THR A 270 -1.99 11.70 26.13
CA THR A 270 -1.26 10.59 25.50
C THR A 270 -1.98 9.27 25.79
N LEU A 271 -1.60 8.21 25.09
CA LEU A 271 -2.04 6.84 25.34
C LEU A 271 -0.83 5.96 25.70
N PRO A 272 -0.97 4.95 26.56
CA PRO A 272 0.10 3.99 26.78
C PRO A 272 0.52 3.29 25.47
N HIS A 273 1.82 3.28 25.17
CA HIS A 273 2.35 2.65 23.95
C HIS A 273 3.78 2.08 24.18
N PRO A 274 4.23 1.11 23.34
CA PRO A 274 5.61 0.67 23.32
C PRO A 274 6.55 1.80 22.89
N LYS A 275 7.73 1.89 23.50
CA LYS A 275 8.78 2.83 23.11
C LYS A 275 9.74 2.18 22.11
N GLN A 276 10.23 2.96 21.16
CA GLN A 276 11.28 2.51 20.26
C GLN A 276 12.59 2.29 21.02
N GLN A 277 13.42 1.40 20.50
CA GLN A 277 14.72 1.04 21.08
C GLN A 277 15.90 1.44 20.18
N ASP A 278 15.63 1.90 18.96
CA ASP A 278 16.61 2.31 17.97
C ASP A 278 16.37 3.78 17.55
N GLY A 279 17.28 4.34 16.74
CA GLY A 279 17.23 5.73 16.28
C GLY A 279 16.55 5.96 14.93
N THR A 280 16.01 4.92 14.28
CA THR A 280 15.55 4.97 12.88
C THR A 280 14.10 4.55 12.68
N SER A 281 13.45 4.06 13.74
CA SER A 281 12.12 3.44 13.67
C SER A 281 10.98 4.36 14.08
N CYS A 282 11.24 5.64 14.39
CA CYS A 282 10.21 6.58 14.82
C CYS A 282 9.03 6.65 13.82
N GLY A 283 9.31 6.67 12.52
CA GLY A 283 8.28 6.64 11.47
C GLY A 283 7.45 5.35 11.47
N VAL A 284 8.07 4.19 11.72
CA VAL A 284 7.38 2.89 11.79
C VAL A 284 6.44 2.85 12.99
N PHE A 285 6.90 3.33 14.14
CA PHE A 285 6.09 3.41 15.36
C PHE A 285 4.95 4.41 15.18
N ALA A 286 5.20 5.59 14.61
CA ALA A 286 4.18 6.59 14.35
C ALA A 286 3.07 6.05 13.44
N LEU A 287 3.41 5.35 12.36
CA LEU A 287 2.42 4.69 11.49
C LEU A 287 1.63 3.61 12.25
N LYS A 288 2.29 2.84 13.12
CA LYS A 288 1.61 1.80 13.91
C LYS A 288 0.68 2.38 14.97
N PHE A 289 1.07 3.47 15.62
CA PHE A 289 0.24 4.23 16.55
C PHE A 289 -1.02 4.74 15.86
N ALA A 290 -0.86 5.39 14.70
CA ALA A 290 -1.98 5.88 13.91
C ALA A 290 -2.91 4.75 13.47
N GLU A 291 -2.36 3.59 13.07
CA GLU A 291 -3.14 2.40 12.72
C GLU A 291 -3.99 1.91 13.91
N CYS A 292 -3.42 1.78 15.11
CA CYS A 292 -4.13 1.36 16.31
C CYS A 292 -5.21 2.37 16.71
N VAL A 293 -4.92 3.68 16.67
CA VAL A 293 -5.90 4.73 16.98
C VAL A 293 -7.09 4.66 16.01
N LEU A 294 -6.85 4.55 14.71
CA LEU A 294 -7.91 4.45 13.71
C LEU A 294 -8.70 3.12 13.79
N ARG A 295 -8.10 2.06 14.33
CA ARG A 295 -8.82 0.81 14.64
C ARG A 295 -9.55 0.84 15.98
N GLU A 296 -9.39 1.91 16.76
CA GLU A 296 -9.88 2.03 18.13
C GLU A 296 -9.37 0.87 19.02
N GLU A 297 -8.14 0.45 18.78
CA GLU A 297 -7.44 -0.63 19.49
C GLU A 297 -6.42 -0.05 20.49
N THR A 298 -6.07 -0.84 21.51
CA THR A 298 -4.94 -0.51 22.38
C THR A 298 -3.64 -0.55 21.58
N ILE A 299 -2.73 0.38 21.86
CA ILE A 299 -1.44 0.46 21.18
C ILE A 299 -0.50 -0.56 21.81
N VAL A 300 -0.57 -1.80 21.36
CA VAL A 300 0.30 -2.89 21.82
C VAL A 300 0.83 -3.65 20.61
N PHE A 301 2.14 -3.68 20.45
CA PHE A 301 2.83 -4.45 19.42
C PHE A 301 4.25 -4.78 19.85
N ARG A 302 4.86 -5.76 19.18
CA ARG A 302 6.24 -6.19 19.46
C ARG A 302 7.21 -5.09 19.01
N ASN A 303 7.96 -4.53 19.96
CA ASN A 303 8.98 -3.51 19.73
C ASN A 303 10.42 -4.06 19.77
N THR A 304 10.59 -5.39 19.69
CA THR A 304 11.91 -6.00 19.49
C THR A 304 12.41 -5.74 18.06
N PRO A 305 13.72 -5.81 17.79
CA PRO A 305 14.26 -5.62 16.43
C PRO A 305 13.54 -6.46 15.36
N GLU A 306 13.24 -7.73 15.65
CA GLU A 306 12.54 -8.63 14.73
C GLU A 306 11.09 -8.20 14.51
N GLY A 307 10.41 -7.75 15.57
CA GLY A 307 9.04 -7.22 15.47
C GLY A 307 8.98 -5.93 14.66
N VAL A 308 9.98 -5.06 14.79
CA VAL A 308 10.08 -3.83 14.01
C VAL A 308 10.37 -4.13 12.54
N GLU A 309 11.23 -5.11 12.25
CA GLU A 309 11.47 -5.58 10.88
C GLU A 309 10.18 -6.14 10.23
N GLU A 310 9.36 -6.89 10.98
CA GLU A 310 8.04 -7.35 10.52
C GLU A 310 7.12 -6.17 10.15
N LEU A 311 7.08 -5.14 11.00
CA LEU A 311 6.29 -3.93 10.75
C LEU A 311 6.77 -3.18 9.50
N ARG A 312 8.09 -3.02 9.35
CA ARG A 312 8.72 -2.41 8.17
C ARG A 312 8.33 -3.14 6.89
N LYS A 313 8.45 -4.47 6.90
CA LYS A 313 8.04 -5.31 5.76
C LYS A 313 6.55 -5.18 5.46
N ALA A 314 5.71 -5.18 6.51
CA ALA A 314 4.27 -5.05 6.37
C ALA A 314 3.87 -3.69 5.77
N ILE A 315 4.53 -2.60 6.15
CA ILE A 315 4.33 -1.27 5.56
C ILE A 315 4.64 -1.30 4.07
N ALA A 316 5.85 -1.74 3.69
CA ALA A 316 6.29 -1.80 2.31
C ALA A 316 5.33 -2.63 1.43
N VAL A 317 5.03 -3.84 1.89
CA VAL A 317 4.12 -4.76 1.19
C VAL A 317 2.71 -4.17 1.08
N THR A 318 2.20 -3.49 2.11
CA THR A 318 0.88 -2.85 2.08
C THR A 318 0.82 -1.74 1.04
N LEU A 319 1.88 -0.93 0.91
CA LEU A 319 1.96 0.13 -0.10
C LEU A 319 1.89 -0.44 -1.51
N LEU A 320 2.60 -1.54 -1.77
CA LEU A 320 2.60 -2.20 -3.07
C LEU A 320 1.27 -2.90 -3.39
N GLN A 321 0.65 -3.53 -2.39
CA GLN A 321 -0.62 -4.27 -2.55
C GLN A 321 -1.82 -3.37 -2.84
N ASN A 322 -1.80 -2.13 -2.34
CA ASN A 322 -2.92 -1.21 -2.43
C ASN A 322 -2.65 -0.08 -3.43
N SER A 323 -1.81 -0.34 -4.43
CA SER A 323 -1.60 0.58 -5.54
C SER A 323 -2.90 0.88 -6.27
N ASP A 324 -3.12 2.16 -6.55
CA ASP A 324 -4.04 2.64 -7.57
C ASP A 324 -3.55 2.19 -8.97
N ASP A 325 -4.40 2.37 -9.98
CA ASP A 325 -4.08 2.01 -11.36
C ASP A 325 -2.92 2.86 -11.89
N LEU A 326 -1.94 2.19 -12.51
CA LEU A 326 -0.73 2.79 -13.05
C LEU A 326 -0.75 2.87 -14.58
N SER A 327 -1.80 2.40 -15.25
CA SER A 327 -1.82 2.19 -16.69
C SER A 327 -1.51 3.44 -17.53
N GLN A 328 -1.76 4.64 -16.99
CA GLN A 328 -1.57 5.93 -17.67
C GLN A 328 -0.27 6.62 -17.30
N LEU A 329 0.52 6.05 -16.38
CA LEU A 329 1.70 6.69 -15.81
C LEU A 329 2.98 6.07 -16.38
N CYS A 330 3.94 6.93 -16.71
CA CYS A 330 5.28 6.49 -17.04
C CYS A 330 5.95 5.82 -15.83
N HIS A 331 6.48 4.62 -16.00
CA HIS A 331 7.14 3.90 -14.90
C HIS A 331 8.46 4.53 -14.44
N LEU A 332 9.06 5.45 -15.21
CA LEU A 332 10.32 6.10 -14.86
C LEU A 332 10.11 7.43 -14.14
N CYS A 333 9.24 8.30 -14.65
CA CYS A 333 8.99 9.62 -14.04
C CYS A 333 7.67 9.70 -13.27
N GLY A 334 6.75 8.76 -13.49
CA GLY A 334 5.42 8.76 -12.90
C GLY A 334 4.47 9.80 -13.49
N GLU A 335 4.81 10.45 -14.60
CA GLU A 335 3.94 11.42 -15.28
C GLU A 335 2.95 10.76 -16.24
N GLU A 336 1.81 11.42 -16.47
CA GLU A 336 0.82 10.95 -17.44
C GLU A 336 1.34 11.13 -18.87
N SER A 337 0.96 10.21 -19.75
CA SER A 337 1.35 10.21 -21.18
C SER A 337 0.64 11.35 -21.93
N GLY A 338 1.06 12.59 -21.68
CA GLY A 338 0.43 13.81 -22.22
C GLY A 338 1.01 15.12 -21.70
N ASP A 339 1.75 15.12 -20.59
CA ASP A 339 2.22 16.36 -19.93
C ASP A 339 3.57 16.90 -20.44
N ILE A 340 4.09 16.38 -21.56
CA ILE A 340 5.24 16.99 -22.24
C ILE A 340 4.74 18.17 -23.10
N ASN A 341 4.34 19.27 -22.46
CA ASN A 341 4.35 20.56 -23.12
C ASN A 341 5.82 20.95 -23.31
N TRP A 342 6.34 20.69 -24.51
CA TRP A 342 7.61 21.23 -24.95
C TRP A 342 7.47 22.75 -25.09
N SER A 343 7.66 23.46 -23.99
CA SER A 343 7.89 24.90 -24.00
C SER A 343 9.24 25.14 -24.67
N ASN A 344 9.22 25.34 -25.99
CA ASN A 344 10.32 25.95 -26.72
C ASN A 344 10.59 27.32 -26.11
N ASP A 345 11.63 27.45 -25.30
CA ASP A 345 12.25 28.75 -25.04
C ASP A 345 13.71 28.70 -25.46
N SER A 346 13.91 28.88 -26.76
CA SER A 346 15.18 29.16 -27.38
C SER A 346 15.54 30.63 -27.12
N SER A 347 16.05 30.96 -25.94
CA SER A 347 16.72 32.24 -25.72
C SER A 347 18.21 32.00 -25.45
N SER A 348 18.97 32.15 -26.53
CA SER A 348 20.42 32.30 -26.62
C SER A 348 21.01 33.12 -25.47
N SER A 349 21.89 32.51 -24.66
CA SER A 349 22.80 33.23 -23.77
C SER A 349 24.02 33.72 -24.56
N ALA A 350 24.08 35.02 -24.81
CA ALA A 350 25.27 35.69 -25.30
C ALA A 350 26.34 35.67 -24.20
N PHE A 351 27.49 35.08 -24.52
CA PHE A 351 28.74 35.22 -23.79
C PHE A 351 29.19 36.70 -23.81
N SER A 352 29.44 37.26 -22.64
CA SER A 352 30.23 38.48 -22.46
C SER A 352 31.21 38.23 -21.32
N SER A 353 32.42 37.84 -21.73
CA SER A 353 33.63 37.82 -20.94
C SER A 353 34.14 39.24 -20.70
N THR A 354 34.36 39.60 -19.44
CA THR A 354 35.38 40.61 -19.07
C THR A 354 36.22 40.04 -17.94
N ALA A 355 37.48 39.79 -18.28
CA ALA A 355 38.57 39.44 -17.40
C ALA A 355 39.03 40.64 -16.55
N SER A 356 39.67 40.33 -15.43
CA SER A 356 40.78 41.11 -14.90
C SER A 356 42.08 40.52 -15.41
#